data_AF-A0A357CXD2-F1
#
_entry.id   AF-A0A357CXD2-F1
#
_cell.length_a   1.000
_cell.length_b   1.000
_cell.length_c   1.000
_cell.angle_alpha   90.00
_cell.angle_beta   90.00
_cell.angle_gamma   90.00
#
_symmetry.space_group_name_H-M   'P 1'
#
loop_
_entity.id
_entity.type
_entity.pdbx_description
1 polymer ?
#
loop_
_entity_poly.entity_id
_entity_poly.type
_entity_poly.pdbx_seq_one_letter_code
_entity_poly.pdbx_strand_id
1 'polypeptide(L)' 'MIDLDDFKKINDEHGHASGDTALTEMAQLLLQVCKGSDDFIARMGGDEFIILGERTKTEDIIRLMDDIS' A
#
# COMPACT_ATOMS: atom_id res chain seq x y z
N MET A 1 -6.48 -5.91 0.68
CA MET A 1 -5.87 -5.65 -0.63
C MET A 1 -5.96 -4.17 -0.87
N ILE A 2 -4.88 -3.57 -1.34
CA ILE A 2 -4.70 -2.12 -1.49
C ILE A 2 -4.35 -1.90 -2.95
N ASP A 3 -4.95 -0.90 -3.57
CA ASP A 3 -4.71 -0.50 -4.95
C ASP A 3 -4.49 1.02 -4.98
N LEU A 4 -3.63 1.50 -5.88
CA LEU A 4 -3.40 2.94 -6.02
C LEU A 4 -4.43 3.52 -6.99
N ASP A 5 -5.33 4.34 -6.48
CA ASP A 5 -6.30 5.04 -7.32
C ASP A 5 -5.59 5.83 -8.43
N ASP A 6 -6.11 5.70 -9.67
CA ASP A 6 -5.62 6.41 -10.86
C ASP A 6 -4.12 6.18 -11.20
N PHE A 7 -3.49 5.09 -10.76
CA PHE A 7 -2.08 4.84 -11.04
C PHE A 7 -1.74 4.86 -12.54
N LYS A 8 -2.61 4.32 -13.39
CA LYS A 8 -2.45 4.39 -14.84
C LYS A 8 -2.40 5.84 -15.35
N LYS A 9 -3.22 6.72 -14.79
CA LYS A 9 -3.24 8.14 -15.15
C LYS A 9 -1.92 8.82 -14.77
N ILE A 10 -1.33 8.47 -13.62
CA ILE A 10 0.01 8.94 -13.25
C ILE A 10 1.03 8.54 -14.33
N ASN A 11 1.02 7.27 -14.77
CA ASN A 11 1.91 6.80 -15.83
C ASN A 11 1.66 7.53 -17.17
N ASP A 12 0.39 7.71 -17.54
CA ASP A 12 0.01 8.30 -18.83
C ASP A 12 0.33 9.81 -18.88
N GLU A 13 0.17 10.54 -17.78
CA GLU A 13 0.36 12.00 -17.71
C GLU A 13 1.80 12.41 -17.32
N HIS A 14 2.47 11.63 -16.47
CA HIS A 14 3.76 11.99 -15.86
C HIS A 14 4.89 11.01 -16.21
N GLY A 15 4.57 9.89 -16.86
CA GLY A 15 5.53 8.87 -17.28
C GLY A 15 5.84 7.84 -16.20
N HIS A 16 6.43 6.72 -16.63
CA HIS A 16 6.68 5.56 -15.77
C HIS A 16 7.62 5.84 -14.58
N ALA A 17 8.58 6.77 -14.71
CA ALA A 17 9.44 7.13 -13.59
C ALA A 17 8.66 7.74 -12.40
N SER A 18 7.61 8.51 -12.70
CA SER A 18 6.69 9.03 -11.68
C SER A 18 5.81 7.92 -11.09
N GLY A 19 5.38 6.96 -11.91
CA GLY A 19 4.71 5.74 -11.42
C GLY A 19 5.60 4.93 -10.47
N ASP A 20 6.86 4.71 -10.81
CA ASP A 20 7.82 4.01 -9.94
C ASP A 20 8.03 4.74 -8.61
N THR A 21 8.01 6.07 -8.64
CA THR A 21 8.08 6.90 -7.43
C THR A 21 6.84 6.70 -6.56
N ALA A 22 5.63 6.78 -7.15
CA ALA A 22 4.37 6.56 -6.42
C ALA A 22 4.30 5.16 -5.79
N LEU A 23 4.73 4.12 -6.51
CA LEU A 23 4.81 2.75 -5.98
C LEU A 23 5.81 2.64 -4.81
N THR A 24 6.94 3.36 -4.90
CA THR A 24 7.95 3.39 -3.84
C THR A 24 7.43 4.10 -2.61
N GLU A 25 6.74 5.23 -2.76
CA GLU A 25 6.11 5.97 -1.68
C GLU A 25 5.02 5.15 -0.99
N MET A 26 4.15 4.47 -1.75
CA MET A 26 3.16 3.54 -1.18
C MET A 26 3.86 2.44 -0.37
N ALA A 27 4.88 1.78 -0.94
CA ALA A 27 5.59 0.72 -0.22
C ALA A 27 6.21 1.23 1.10
N GLN A 28 6.76 2.45 1.11
CA GLN A 28 7.30 3.07 2.32
C GLN A 28 6.22 3.39 3.35
N LEU A 29 5.06 3.91 2.91
CA LEU A 29 3.90 4.15 3.77
C LEU A 29 3.44 2.86 4.44
N LEU A 30 3.24 1.78 3.68
CA LEU A 30 2.80 0.49 4.22
C LEU A 30 3.81 -0.06 5.24
N LEU A 31 5.11 0.02 4.95
CA LEU A 31 6.17 -0.38 5.89
C LEU A 31 6.16 0.45 7.18
N GLN A 32 5.86 1.74 7.09
CA GLN A 32 5.77 2.62 8.25
C GLN A 32 4.55 2.32 9.10
N VAL A 33 3.38 2.14 8.47
CA VAL A 33 2.12 1.86 9.17
C VAL A 33 2.17 0.49 9.87
N CYS A 34 2.73 -0.53 9.22
CA CYS A 34 2.89 -1.86 9.81
C CYS A 34 4.10 -1.98 10.74
N LYS A 35 4.83 -0.90 11.01
CA LYS A 35 6.08 -0.95 11.79
C LYS A 35 5.83 -1.51 13.20
N GLY A 36 6.58 -2.54 13.56
CA GLY A 36 6.49 -3.18 14.88
C GLY A 36 5.37 -4.23 14.99
N SER A 37 4.67 -4.53 13.88
CA SER A 37 3.85 -5.73 13.74
C SER A 37 4.62 -6.84 13.02
N ASP A 38 4.11 -8.07 13.10
CA ASP A 38 4.58 -9.22 12.30
C ASP A 38 3.85 -9.32 10.94
N ASP A 39 3.30 -8.20 10.46
CA ASP A 39 2.59 -8.13 9.19
C ASP A 39 3.56 -8.35 8.01
N PHE A 40 3.17 -9.21 7.08
CA PHE A 40 3.86 -9.43 5.82
C PHE A 40 3.26 -8.55 4.72
N ILE A 41 4.11 -7.75 4.06
CA ILE A 41 3.71 -6.85 2.98
C ILE A 41 4.27 -7.36 1.66
N ALA A 42 3.43 -7.44 0.63
CA ALA A 42 3.84 -7.82 -0.72
C ALA A 42 3.19 -6.94 -1.78
N ARG A 43 3.93 -6.66 -2.85
CA ARG A 43 3.39 -6.15 -4.11
C ARG A 43 3.02 -7.33 -4.99
N MET A 44 1.74 -7.43 -5.38
CA MET A 44 1.25 -8.54 -6.20
C MET A 44 1.58 -8.35 -7.68
N GLY A 45 1.58 -7.10 -8.14
CA GLY A 45 1.83 -6.72 -9.53
C GLY A 45 1.14 -5.40 -9.85
N GLY A 46 1.65 -4.64 -10.82
CA GLY A 46 1.09 -3.32 -11.12
C GLY A 46 1.10 -2.40 -9.89
N ASP A 47 -0.06 -1.87 -9.54
CA ASP A 47 -0.41 -1.02 -8.40
C ASP A 47 -0.95 -1.78 -7.19
N GLU A 48 -1.08 -3.10 -7.26
CA GLU A 48 -1.73 -3.89 -6.22
C GLU A 48 -0.74 -4.31 -5.10
N PHE A 49 -1.12 -4.04 -3.86
CA PHE A 49 -0.42 -4.44 -2.63
C PHE A 49 -1.31 -5.27 -1.70
N ILE A 50 -0.67 -6.16 -0.93
CA ILE A 50 -1.32 -6.98 0.10
C ILE A 50 -0.55 -6.83 1.40
N ILE A 51 -1.30 -6.68 2.49
CA ILE A 51 -0.84 -6.87 3.86
C ILE A 51 -1.47 -8.16 4.38
N LEU A 52 -0.65 -9.06 4.89
CA LEU A 52 -1.07 -10.31 5.54
C LEU A 52 -0.57 -10.30 6.99
N GLY A 53 -1.47 -10.35 7.95
CA GLY A 53 -1.12 -10.35 9.36
C GLY A 53 -2.20 -11.01 10.21
N GLU A 54 -1.83 -11.40 11.44
CA GLU A 54 -2.76 -11.96 12.40
C GLU A 54 -3.49 -10.85 13.17
N ARG A 55 -4.64 -10.42 12.63
CA ARG A 55 -5.54 -9.47 13.30
C ARG A 55 -6.77 -10.22 13.79
N THR A 56 -7.03 -10.19 15.09
CA THR A 56 -8.17 -10.89 15.70
C THR A 56 -9.38 -9.99 15.93
N LYS A 57 -9.20 -8.67 15.84
CA LYS A 57 -10.24 -7.67 16.05
C LYS A 57 -10.45 -6.82 14.80
N THR A 58 -11.70 -6.56 14.47
CA THR A 58 -12.07 -5.71 13.33
C THR A 58 -11.58 -4.28 13.53
N GLU A 59 -11.54 -3.77 14.77
CA GLU A 59 -11.06 -2.42 15.07
C GLU A 59 -9.60 -2.23 14.71
N ASP A 60 -8.77 -3.27 14.82
CA ASP A 60 -7.35 -3.20 14.44
C ASP A 60 -7.20 -3.10 12.91
N ILE A 61 -8.11 -3.73 12.17
CA ILE A 61 -8.15 -3.63 10.70
C ILE A 61 -8.64 -2.24 10.26
N ILE A 62 -9.65 -1.70 10.93
CA ILE A 62 -10.19 -0.35 10.62
C ILE A 62 -9.11 0.70 10.87
N ARG A 63 -8.41 0.66 12.00
CA ARG A 63 -7.30 1.59 12.29
C ARG A 63 -6.20 1.52 11.23
N LEU A 64 -5.85 0.30 10.82
CA LEU A 64 -4.86 0.09 9.76
C LEU A 64 -5.31 0.73 8.44
N MET A 65 -6.60 0.63 8.10
CA MET A 65 -7.16 1.27 6.90
C MET A 65 -7.14 2.80 6.99
N ASP A 66 -7.47 3.35 8.17
CA ASP A 66 -7.47 4.79 8.41
C ASP A 66 -6.05 5.39 8.34
N ASP A 67 -5.02 4.64 8.75
CA ASP A 67 -3.62 5.09 8.70
C ASP A 67 -3.02 5.05 7.26
N ILE A 68 -3.68 4.36 6.32
CA ILE A 68 -3.24 4.21 4.92
C ILE A 68 -3.99 5.18 3.99
N SER A 69 -5.19 5.63 4.37
CA SER A 69 -6.07 6.52 3.56
C SER A 69 -5.71 7.99 3.67
#